data_AF-A0A7C6AU91-F1
#
_entry.id   AF-A0A7C6AU91-F1
#
_cell.length_a   1.000
_cell.length_b   1.000
_cell.length_c   1.000
_cell.angle_alpha   90.00
_cell.angle_beta   90.00
_cell.angle_gamma   90.00
#
_symmetry.space_group_name_H-M   'P 1'
#
loop_
_entity.id
_entity.type
_entity.pdbx_description
1 polymer ?
#
loop_
_entity_poly.entity_id
_entity_poly.type
_entity_poly.pdbx_seq_one_letter_code
_entity_poly.pdbx_strand_id
1 'polypeptide(L)' 'LSYSDPYVPRLVVDGEEMSSEDLDEMAARADCVVIVTDHSGVDYRRLVEQAQLVVDTRNATRGIRSEKIVKL' A
#
# COMPACT_ATOMS: atom_id res chain seq x y z
N LEU A 1 12.93 -2.88 -0.63
CA LEU A 1 11.73 -2.08 -0.95
C LEU A 1 10.78 -2.98 -1.73
N SER A 2 9.46 -2.88 -1.56
CA SER A 2 8.48 -3.70 -2.29
C SER A 2 7.43 -2.79 -2.93
N TYR A 3 6.79 -3.25 -3.99
CA TYR A 3 5.84 -2.45 -4.77
C TYR A 3 4.65 -3.31 -5.21
N SER A 4 3.46 -2.71 -5.22
CA SER A 4 2.23 -3.35 -5.69
C SER A 4 1.38 -2.33 -6.43
N ASP A 5 1.09 -2.61 -7.70
CA ASP A 5 0.14 -1.85 -8.51
C ASP A 5 -0.50 -2.79 -9.54
N PRO A 6 -1.84 -2.95 -9.54
CA PRO A 6 -2.53 -3.87 -10.44
C PRO A 6 -2.47 -3.46 -11.91
N TYR A 7 -2.08 -2.22 -12.22
CA TYR A 7 -2.04 -1.66 -13.57
C TYR A 7 -0.61 -1.47 -14.10
N VAL A 8 0.39 -1.44 -13.21
CA VAL A 8 1.79 -1.19 -13.56
C VAL A 8 2.65 -2.36 -13.05
N PRO A 9 2.85 -3.42 -13.85
CA PRO A 9 3.52 -4.65 -13.40
C PRO A 9 5.03 -4.49 -13.20
N ARG A 10 5.65 -3.47 -13.80
CA ARG A 10 7.07 -3.14 -13.63
C ARG A 10 7.25 -1.64 -13.56
N LEU A 11 8.10 -1.20 -12.66
CA LEU A 11 8.41 0.20 -12.41
C LEU A 11 9.93 0.35 -12.29
N VAL A 12 10.49 1.43 -12.84
CA VAL A 12 11.89 1.81 -12.63
C VAL A 12 11.93 3.15 -11.90
N VAL A 13 12.54 3.18 -10.72
CA VAL A 13 12.73 4.39 -9.91
C VAL A 13 14.19 4.48 -9.52
N ASP A 14 14.81 5.64 -9.75
CA ASP A 14 16.22 5.90 -9.43
C ASP A 14 17.20 4.84 -9.96
N GLY A 15 16.84 4.20 -11.08
CA GLY A 15 17.64 3.14 -11.72
C GLY A 15 17.42 1.73 -11.14
N GLU A 16 16.58 1.58 -10.11
CA GLU A 16 16.16 0.28 -9.59
C GLU A 16 14.87 -0.20 -10.27
N GLU A 17 14.88 -1.43 -10.77
CA GLU A 17 13.69 -2.08 -11.32
C GLU A 17 12.94 -2.83 -10.22
N MET A 18 11.64 -2.57 -10.11
CA MET A 18 10.73 -3.24 -9.20
C MET A 18 9.62 -3.91 -9.99
N SER A 19 9.24 -5.12 -9.58
CA SER A 19 8.07 -5.81 -10.10
C SER A 19 6.91 -5.66 -9.12
N SER A 20 5.69 -5.50 -9.64
CA SER A 20 4.50 -5.52 -8.79
C SER A 20 4.33 -6.90 -8.18
N GLU A 21 4.16 -6.92 -6.86
CA GLU A 21 3.90 -8.11 -6.08
C GLU A 21 2.44 -8.19 -5.64
N ASP A 22 2.06 -9.31 -5.04
CA ASP A 22 0.76 -9.44 -4.36
C ASP A 22 0.69 -8.47 -3.17
N LEU A 23 -0.39 -7.69 -3.11
CA LEU A 23 -0.56 -6.65 -2.10
C LEU A 23 -0.64 -7.22 -0.68
N ASP A 24 -1.34 -8.33 -0.49
CA ASP A 24 -1.62 -8.88 0.83
C ASP A 24 -0.35 -9.50 1.43
N GLU A 25 0.39 -10.27 0.62
CA GLU A 25 1.68 -10.85 1.01
C GLU A 25 2.71 -9.75 1.30
N MET A 26 2.73 -8.69 0.49
CA MET A 26 3.61 -7.55 0.70
C MET A 26 3.26 -6.76 1.96
N ALA A 27 1.98 -6.52 2.21
CA ALA A 27 1.52 -5.76 3.37
C ALA A 27 1.80 -6.49 4.69
N ALA A 28 1.63 -7.81 4.72
CA ALA A 28 1.82 -8.61 5.93
C ALA A 28 3.28 -8.67 6.41
N ARG A 29 4.25 -8.53 5.50
CA ARG A 29 5.69 -8.57 5.82
C ARG A 29 6.34 -7.20 5.99
N ALA A 30 5.67 -6.13 5.58
CA ALA A 30 6.23 -4.78 5.62
C ALA A 30 6.00 -4.12 6.98
N ASP A 31 7.03 -3.44 7.49
CA ASP A 31 6.92 -2.62 8.70
C ASP A 31 5.96 -1.43 8.49
N CYS A 32 5.93 -0.90 7.26
CA CYS A 32 5.08 0.23 6.87
C CYS A 32 4.66 0.12 5.40
N VAL A 33 3.39 0.39 5.13
CA VAL A 33 2.82 0.52 3.79
C VAL A 33 2.46 1.97 3.54
N VAL A 34 2.87 2.52 2.40
CA VAL A 34 2.52 3.88 1.97
C VAL A 34 1.56 3.80 0.79
N ILE A 35 0.39 4.42 0.94
CA ILE A 35 -0.58 4.55 -0.16
C ILE A 35 -0.17 5.78 -0.97
N VAL A 36 0.42 5.54 -2.14
CA VAL A 36 0.85 6.60 -3.07
C VAL A 36 -0.20 6.85 -4.16
N THR A 37 -0.97 5.82 -4.53
CA THR A 37 -2.06 5.91 -5.51
C THR A 37 -3.33 5.31 -4.91
N ASP A 38 -4.46 5.98 -5.11
CA ASP A 38 -5.77 5.48 -4.68
C ASP A 38 -6.43 4.67 -5.80
N HIS A 39 -6.23 3.35 -5.76
CA HIS A 39 -6.86 2.40 -6.68
C HIS A 39 -8.20 1.93 -6.13
N SER A 40 -9.29 2.14 -6.88
CA SER A 40 -10.65 1.76 -6.46
C SER A 40 -10.86 0.25 -6.31
N GLY A 41 -10.01 -0.57 -6.91
CA GLY A 41 -10.06 -2.03 -6.80
C GLY A 41 -9.36 -2.60 -5.56
N VAL A 42 -8.71 -1.77 -4.74
CA VAL A 42 -8.00 -2.22 -3.54
C VAL A 42 -8.95 -2.28 -2.33
N ASP A 43 -8.94 -3.40 -1.62
CA ASP A 43 -9.61 -3.50 -0.32
C ASP A 43 -8.73 -2.91 0.79
N TYR A 44 -8.87 -1.60 1.01
CA TYR A 44 -8.11 -0.89 2.04
C TYR A 44 -8.42 -1.33 3.47
N ARG A 45 -9.58 -1.95 3.74
CA ARG A 45 -9.85 -2.48 5.08
C ARG A 45 -8.96 -3.67 5.35
N ARG A 46 -8.93 -4.61 4.40
CA ARG A 46 -8.05 -5.79 4.48
C ARG A 46 -6.57 -5.39 4.55
N LEU A 47 -6.17 -4.38 3.77
CA LEU A 47 -4.81 -3.83 3.82
C LEU A 47 -4.45 -3.34 5.22
N VAL A 48 -5.31 -2.54 5.86
CA VAL A 48 -5.09 -2.00 7.21
C VAL A 48 -5.08 -3.10 8.27
N GLU A 49 -5.89 -4.15 8.10
CA GLU A 49 -5.90 -5.31 9.00
C GLU A 49 -4.55 -6.04 9.00
N GLN A 50 -3.99 -6.28 7.80
CA GLN A 50 -2.74 -7.03 7.62
C GLN A 50 -1.48 -6.22 7.90
N ALA A 51 -1.45 -4.94 7.49
CA ALA A 51 -0.28 -4.10 7.68
C ALA A 51 0.00 -3.80 9.15
N GLN A 52 1.27 -3.55 9.48
CA GLN A 52 1.68 -3.08 10.80
C GLN A 52 1.44 -1.57 10.96
N LEU A 53 1.72 -0.80 9.91
CA LEU A 53 1.49 0.66 9.83
C LEU A 53 1.09 1.04 8.40
N VAL A 54 0.13 1.95 8.25
CA VAL A 54 -0.32 2.49 6.98
C VAL A 54 -0.18 4.01 6.98
N VAL A 55 0.60 4.54 6.04
CA VAL A 55 0.68 5.97 5.73
C VAL A 55 -0.20 6.26 4.53
N ASP A 56 -1.31 6.97 4.76
CA ASP A 56 -2.28 7.30 3.73
C ASP A 56 -2.11 8.74 3.25
N THR A 57 -1.46 8.89 2.09
CA THR A 57 -1.23 10.20 1.44
C THR A 57 -2.38 10.60 0.50
N ARG A 58 -3.36 9.72 0.31
CA ARG A 58 -4.43 9.86 -0.69
C ARG A 58 -5.82 9.94 -0.09
N ASN A 59 -5.92 9.79 1.23
CA ASN A 59 -7.18 9.62 1.96
C ASN A 59 -8.01 8.43 1.44
N ALA A 60 -7.33 7.37 0.98
CA ALA A 60 -7.95 6.14 0.49
C ALA A 60 -8.61 5.32 1.62
N THR A 61 -8.13 5.47 2.85
CA THR A 61 -8.67 4.85 4.07
C THR A 61 -9.82 5.66 4.69
N ARG A 62 -10.53 6.48 3.90
CA ARG A 62 -11.63 7.31 4.41
C ARG A 62 -12.70 6.43 5.04
N GLY A 63 -13.07 6.75 6.29
CA GLY A 63 -14.09 6.02 7.04
C GLY A 63 -13.58 4.75 7.75
N ILE A 64 -12.30 4.41 7.60
CA ILE A 64 -11.64 3.34 8.35
C ILE A 64 -11.02 3.98 9.60
N ARG A 65 -11.29 3.41 10.78
CA ARG A 65 -10.71 3.84 12.07
C ARG A 65 -9.75 2.78 12.56
N SER A 66 -8.48 3.13 12.69
CA SER A 66 -7.42 2.25 13.22
C SER A 66 -6.25 3.10 13.69
N GLU A 67 -5.62 2.72 14.80
CA GLU A 67 -4.39 3.36 15.31
C GLU A 67 -3.19 3.13 14.38
N LYS A 68 -3.30 2.15 13.47
CA LYS A 68 -2.30 1.85 12.45
C LYS A 68 -2.29 2.85 11.29
N ILE A 69 -3.26 3.78 11.21
CA ILE A 69 -3.38 4.70 10.09
C ILE A 69 -2.81 6.07 10.47
N VAL A 70 -1.81 6.52 9.73
CA VAL A 70 -1.30 7.89 9.75
C VAL A 70 -1.75 8.57 8.46
N LYS A 71 -2.40 9.73 8.57
CA LYS A 71 -2.86 10.52 7.43
C LYS A 71 -2.01 11.79 7.29
N LEU A 72 -1.76 12.19 6.05
CA LEU A 72 -1.13 13.46 5.69
C LEU A 72 -2.14 14.44 5.10
#